data_AF-A0A094ZK15-F1
#
_entry.id   AF-A0A094ZK15-F1
#
_cell.length_a   1.000
_cell.length_b   1.000
_cell.length_c   1.000
_cell.angle_alpha   90.00
_cell.angle_beta   90.00
_cell.angle_gamma   90.00
#
_symmetry.space_group_name_H-M   'P 1'
#
loop_
_entity.id
_entity.type
_entity.pdbx_description
1 polymer ?
#
loop_
_entity_poly.entity_id
_entity_poly.type
_entity_poly.pdbx_seq_one_letter_code
_entity_poly.pdbx_strand_id
1 'polypeptide(L)' 'IPFCDTVNEARCRDAFSYGTCSILRYQNPVPIEDRFFLKAPFDTQYGPEYFGGEDPFKDYCPTM' A
#
# COMPACT_ATOMS: atom_id res chain seq x y z
N ILE A 1 -12.14 2.84 -7.26
CA ILE A 1 -11.39 3.80 -6.41
C ILE A 1 -9.99 3.22 -6.33
N PRO A 2 -8.93 3.92 -6.78
CA PRO A 2 -7.65 3.31 -7.14
C PRO A 2 -6.85 2.77 -5.95
N PHE A 3 -7.32 3.02 -4.73
CA PHE A 3 -6.67 2.64 -3.49
C PHE A 3 -7.03 1.22 -3.06
N CYS A 4 -6.10 0.57 -2.39
CA CYS A 4 -6.24 -0.81 -1.94
C CYS A 4 -5.50 -1.02 -0.61
N ASP A 5 -5.98 -1.96 0.19
CA ASP A 5 -5.46 -2.25 1.53
C ASP A 5 -5.04 -3.72 1.69
N THR A 6 -5.35 -4.55 0.69
CA THR A 6 -5.18 -5.99 0.71
C THR A 6 -4.17 -6.40 -0.36
N VAL A 7 -3.10 -7.06 0.06
CA VAL A 7 -2.10 -7.65 -0.85
C VAL A 7 -2.54 -9.00 -1.40
N ASN A 8 -1.95 -9.39 -2.53
CA ASN A 8 -2.17 -10.70 -3.19
C ASN A 8 -3.61 -10.97 -3.67
N GLU A 9 -4.44 -9.93 -3.75
CA GLU A 9 -5.75 -10.01 -4.38
C GLU A 9 -5.67 -9.40 -5.79
N ALA A 10 -5.94 -10.21 -6.81
CA ALA A 10 -6.02 -9.74 -8.19
C ALA A 10 -7.38 -9.06 -8.42
N ARG A 11 -7.36 -7.76 -8.76
CA ARG A 11 -8.56 -6.97 -9.05
C ARG A 11 -8.41 -6.27 -10.39
N CYS A 12 -9.53 -5.89 -11.01
CA CYS A 12 -9.49 -5.09 -12.23
C CYS A 12 -8.88 -3.73 -11.91
N ARG A 13 -7.72 -3.42 -12.52
CA ARG A 13 -7.06 -2.12 -12.42
C ARG A 13 -7.76 -1.11 -13.31
N ASP A 14 -8.17 -1.54 -14.50
CA ASP A 14 -8.96 -0.79 -15.47
C ASP A 14 -9.88 -1.74 -16.27
N ALA A 15 -10.53 -1.24 -17.32
CA ALA A 15 -11.47 -2.03 -18.15
C ALA A 15 -10.80 -3.15 -18.97
N PHE A 16 -9.46 -3.16 -19.04
CA PHE A 16 -8.67 -4.01 -19.91
C PHE A 16 -7.56 -4.79 -19.18
N SER A 17 -7.24 -4.44 -17.93
CA SER A 17 -6.14 -5.05 -17.18
C SER A 17 -6.48 -5.41 -15.73
N TYR A 18 -5.86 -6.49 -15.25
CA TYR A 18 -5.81 -6.85 -13.84
C TYR A 18 -4.56 -6.26 -13.19
N GLY A 19 -4.68 -5.88 -11.92
CA GLY A 19 -3.59 -5.42 -11.08
C GLY A 19 -3.67 -6.05 -9.70
N THR A 20 -2.59 -5.88 -8.94
CA THR A 20 -2.51 -6.27 -7.53
C THR A 20 -2.11 -5.06 -6.72
N CYS A 21 -2.58 -4.97 -5.49
CA CYS A 21 -2.19 -3.88 -4.61
C CYS A 21 -0.68 -3.88 -4.36
N SER A 22 0.01 -2.79 -4.71
CA SER A 22 1.43 -2.62 -4.41
C SER A 22 1.58 -1.96 -3.05
N ILE A 23 2.00 -2.76 -2.06
CA ILE A 23 2.28 -2.30 -0.70
C ILE A 23 3.72 -2.69 -0.37
N LEU A 24 4.54 -1.70 -0.05
CA LEU A 24 5.95 -1.86 0.28
C LEU A 24 6.21 -1.61 1.76
N ARG A 25 7.29 -2.22 2.26
CA ARG A 25 7.87 -1.91 3.55
C ARG A 25 9.05 -0.96 3.36
N TYR A 26 8.99 0.20 4.01
CA TYR A 26 10.08 1.17 4.04
C TYR A 26 11.09 0.87 5.14
N GLN A 27 12.31 1.39 4.96
CA GLN A 27 13.37 1.27 5.97
C GLN A 27 13.12 2.22 7.16
N ASN A 28 12.57 3.40 6.87
CA ASN A 28 12.17 4.40 7.86
C ASN A 28 10.64 4.50 7.89
N PRO A 29 10.03 4.95 9.00
CA PRO A 29 8.59 5.19 9.04
C PRO A 29 8.17 6.20 7.98
N VAL A 30 7.02 5.94 7.36
CA VAL A 30 6.35 6.88 6.44
C VAL A 30 5.97 8.15 7.23
N PRO A 31 6.01 9.35 6.62
CA PRO A 31 5.53 10.59 7.25
C PRO A 31 4.12 10.44 7.84
N ILE A 32 3.79 11.17 8.91
CA ILE A 32 2.55 10.92 9.65
C ILE A 32 1.30 11.23 8.80
N GLU A 33 1.41 12.22 7.93
CA GLU A 33 0.43 12.63 6.93
C GLU A 33 0.12 11.55 5.89
N ASP A 34 1.07 10.63 5.66
CA ASP A 34 1.03 9.63 4.59
C ASP A 34 0.85 8.20 5.13
N ARG A 35 0.46 8.06 6.41
CA ARG A 35 0.19 6.76 7.04
C ARG A 35 -1.26 6.35 6.86
N PHE A 36 -1.48 5.37 5.99
CA PHE A 36 -2.84 4.88 5.69
C PHE A 36 -3.20 3.57 6.38
N PHE A 37 -2.22 2.84 6.92
CA PHE A 37 -2.43 1.55 7.56
C PHE A 37 -2.64 1.71 9.08
N LEU A 38 -3.72 1.12 9.61
CA LEU A 38 -3.96 1.01 11.05
C LEU A 38 -3.39 -0.29 11.66
N LYS A 39 -3.11 -1.27 10.80
CA LYS A 39 -2.54 -2.57 11.14
C LYS A 39 -1.53 -2.95 10.07
N ALA A 40 -0.50 -3.71 10.44
CA ALA A 40 0.47 -4.20 9.46
C ALA A 40 -0.25 -5.06 8.40
N PRO A 41 -0.02 -4.81 7.10
CA PRO A 41 -0.70 -5.52 6.00
C PRO A 41 -0.20 -6.96 5.79
N PHE A 42 0.84 -7.37 6.53
CA PHE A 42 1.42 -8.72 6.49
C PHE A 42 1.72 -9.20 7.90
N ASP A 43 1.88 -10.52 8.06
CA ASP A 43 2.43 -11.09 9.30
C ASP A 43 3.91 -10.71 9.43
N THR A 44 4.19 -9.73 10.28
CA THR A 44 5.50 -9.07 10.34
C THR A 44 5.75 -8.43 11.70
N GLN A 45 7.04 -8.28 12.03
CA GLN A 45 7.49 -7.62 13.26
C GLN A 45 7.43 -6.08 13.19
N TYR A 46 7.19 -5.52 12.00
CA TYR A 46 7.16 -4.07 11.80
C TYR A 46 5.75 -3.50 12.05
N GLY A 47 5.70 -2.32 12.64
CA GLY A 47 4.45 -1.59 12.83
C GLY A 47 3.85 -1.09 11.51
N PRO A 48 2.54 -0.74 11.49
CA PRO A 48 1.85 -0.22 10.31
C PRO A 48 2.50 1.03 9.71
N GLU A 49 3.21 1.83 10.51
CA GLU A 49 3.89 3.05 10.09
C GLU A 49 5.04 2.85 9.10
N TYR A 50 5.46 1.60 8.88
CA TYR A 50 6.50 1.25 7.90
C TYR A 50 5.93 0.85 6.54
N PHE A 51 4.60 0.87 6.37
CA PHE A 51 3.94 0.38 5.16
C PHE A 51 3.24 1.51 4.41
N GLY A 52 3.36 1.44 3.09
CA GLY A 52 2.79 2.42 2.16
C GLY A 52 2.73 1.84 0.75
N GLY A 53 2.12 2.58 -0.17
CA GLY A 53 2.19 2.34 -1.61
C GLY A 53 3.57 2.64 -2.17
N GLU A 54 3.87 2.10 -3.36
CA GLU A 54 5.22 2.18 -3.95
C GLU A 54 5.67 3.58 -4.39
N ASP A 55 4.71 4.48 -4.65
CA ASP A 55 4.94 5.72 -5.39
C ASP A 55 4.91 6.94 -4.45
N PRO A 56 6.05 7.62 -4.22
CA PRO A 56 6.10 8.83 -3.42
C PRO A 56 5.32 10.01 -4.03
N PHE A 57 5.07 10.03 -5.35
CA PHE A 57 4.26 11.06 -5.99
C PHE A 57 2.76 10.90 -5.73
N LYS A 58 2.36 9.75 -5.16
CA LYS A 58 1.00 9.49 -4.69
C LYS A 58 0.92 9.57 -3.17
N ASP A 59 1.85 10.26 -2.54
CA ASP A 59 1.94 10.40 -1.09
C ASP A 59 1.96 9.04 -0.39
N TYR A 60 2.60 8.03 -0.99
CA TYR A 60 2.61 6.64 -0.49
C TYR A 60 1.21 6.02 -0.35
N CYS A 61 0.20 6.52 -1.07
CA CYS A 61 -1.09 5.86 -1.16
C CYS A 61 -0.94 4.51 -1.88
N PRO A 62 -1.35 3.39 -1.25
CA PRO A 62 -1.33 2.08 -1.89
C PRO A 62 -2.32 2.04 -3.05
N THR A 63 -1.84 1.77 -4.26
CA THR A 63 -2.65 1.69 -5.48
C THR A 63 -2.48 0.37 -6.22
N MET A 64 -3.41 0.07 -7.13
CA MET A 64 -3.35 -1.06 -8.09
C MET A 64 -2.55 -0.75 -9.35
#